data_AF-A0A2K8MGL3-F1
#
_entry.id   AF-A0A2K8MGL3-F1
#
_cell.length_a   1.000
_cell.length_b   1.000
_cell.length_c   1.000
_cell.angle_alpha   90.00
_cell.angle_beta   90.00
_cell.angle_gamma   90.00
#
_symmetry.space_group_name_H-M   'P 1'
#
loop_
_entity.id
_entity.type
_entity.pdbx_description
1 polymer ?
#
loop_
_entity_poly.entity_id
_entity_poly.type
_entity_poly.pdbx_seq_one_letter_code
_entity_poly.pdbx_strand_id
1 'polypeptide(L)'
;MDADYFLTVAREAMWILALASAPILIPALLSGLILGMVQAATSIQEQTLSFVPKLIVVAVSLVIFGGMILGLIGDFTTSIFERIPDLVK
;
A
#
# COMPACT_ATOMS: atom_id res chain seq x y z
N MET A 1 31.86 -2.40 0.88
CA MET A 1 30.52 -2.20 1.45
C MET A 1 30.10 -3.43 2.22
N ASP A 2 29.55 -3.23 3.42
CA ASP A 2 29.19 -4.32 4.33
C ASP A 2 27.71 -4.71 4.22
N ALA A 3 27.37 -5.89 4.73
CA ALA A 3 25.99 -6.41 4.73
C ALA A 3 24.98 -5.43 5.39
N ASP A 4 25.44 -4.62 6.35
CA ASP A 4 24.65 -3.62 7.05
C ASP A 4 24.07 -2.53 6.12
N TYR A 5 24.77 -2.21 5.04
CA TYR A 5 24.28 -1.27 4.03
C TYR A 5 23.01 -1.82 3.36
N PHE A 6 23.05 -3.06 2.88
CA PHE A 6 21.92 -3.69 2.21
C PHE A 6 20.74 -3.93 3.16
N LEU A 7 21.01 -4.28 4.42
CA LEU A 7 19.97 -4.39 5.45
C LEU A 7 19.27 -3.06 5.71
N THR A 8 20.02 -1.95 5.67
CA THR A 8 19.45 -0.60 5.82
C THR A 8 18.55 -0.25 4.64
N VAL A 9 18.99 -0.52 3.40
CA VAL A 9 18.18 -0.30 2.19
C VAL A 9 16.91 -1.16 2.21
N ALA A 10 17.02 -2.43 2.60
CA ALA A 10 15.87 -3.32 2.72
C ALA A 10 14.84 -2.82 3.74
N ARG A 11 15.30 -2.30 4.89
CA ARG A 11 14.43 -1.67 5.89
C ARG A 11 13.72 -0.45 5.33
N GLU A 12 14.44 0.42 4.62
CA GLU A 12 13.87 1.63 3.98
C GLU A 12 12.79 1.24 2.96
N ALA A 13 13.08 0.25 2.10
CA ALA A 13 12.11 -0.28 1.13
C ALA A 13 10.83 -0.82 1.81
N MET A 14 10.98 -1.61 2.88
CA MET A 14 9.83 -2.14 3.63
C MET A 14 9.00 -1.05 4.29
N TRP A 15 9.65 0.00 4.79
CA TRP A 15 8.97 1.15 5.39
C TRP A 15 8.14 1.92 4.35
N ILE A 16 8.73 2.16 3.18
CA ILE A 16 8.06 2.86 2.08
C ILE A 16 6.91 2.03 1.52
N LEU A 17 7.07 0.71 1.40
CA LEU A 17 5.99 -0.21 1.06
C LEU A 17 4.84 -0.14 2.07
N ALA A 18 5.14 -0.12 3.37
CA ALA A 18 4.12 -0.01 4.42
C ALA A 18 3.36 1.32 4.30
N LEU A 19 4.07 2.44 4.12
CA LEU A 19 3.45 3.76 3.96
C LEU A 19 2.63 3.87 2.67
N ALA A 20 3.12 3.34 1.56
CA ALA A 20 2.44 3.37 0.27
C ALA A 20 1.16 2.49 0.26
N SER A 21 1.18 1.36 0.96
CA SER A 21 0.04 0.44 1.01
C SER A 21 -1.01 0.82 2.05
N ALA A 22 -0.62 1.45 3.16
CA ALA A 22 -1.53 1.88 4.23
C ALA A 22 -2.78 2.65 3.77
N PRO A 23 -2.69 3.71 2.92
CA PRO A 23 -3.86 4.47 2.49
C PRO A 23 -4.85 3.69 1.63
N ILE A 24 -4.46 2.54 1.08
CA ILE A 24 -5.35 1.64 0.33
C ILE A 24 -5.89 0.55 1.25
N LEU A 25 -5.02 -0.08 2.04
CA LEU A 25 -5.35 -1.22 2.87
C LEU A 25 -6.28 -0.86 4.03
N ILE A 26 -6.07 0.28 4.68
CA ILE A 26 -6.90 0.69 5.83
C ILE A 26 -8.36 0.90 5.41
N PRO A 27 -8.68 1.72 4.38
CA PRO A 27 -10.06 1.86 3.91
C PRO A 27 -10.66 0.55 3.39
N ALA A 28 -9.87 -0.26 2.66
CA ALA A 28 -10.33 -1.55 2.16
C ALA A 28 -10.70 -2.51 3.31
N LEU A 29 -9.89 -2.57 4.37
CA LEU A 29 -10.14 -3.38 5.55
C LEU A 29 -11.39 -2.90 6.29
N LEU A 30 -11.51 -1.59 6.55
CA LEU A 30 -12.65 -1.02 7.25
C LEU A 30 -13.96 -1.27 6.49
N SER A 31 -13.95 -1.06 5.18
CA SER A 31 -15.13 -1.33 4.35
C SER A 31 -15.49 -2.81 4.34
N GLY A 32 -14.50 -3.71 4.27
CA GLY A 32 -14.75 -5.14 4.33
C GLY A 32 -15.28 -5.62 5.67
N LEU A 33 -14.80 -5.04 6.78
CA LEU A 33 -15.32 -5.33 8.11
C LEU A 33 -16.79 -4.90 8.24
N ILE A 34 -17.10 -3.66 7.86
CA ILE A 34 -18.47 -3.12 7.93
C ILE A 34 -19.42 -3.96 7.07
N LEU A 35 -19.04 -4.27 5.83
CA LEU A 35 -19.85 -5.08 4.93
C LEU A 35 -20.02 -6.51 5.45
N GLY A 36 -18.97 -7.11 6.00
CA GLY A 36 -19.04 -8.45 6.60
C GLY A 36 -19.99 -8.49 7.80
N MET A 37 -20.00 -7.45 8.64
CA MET A 37 -20.96 -7.32 9.74
C MET A 37 -22.40 -7.21 9.24
N VAL A 38 -22.64 -6.42 8.20
CA VAL A 38 -23.99 -6.29 7.58
C VAL A 38 -24.43 -7.62 6.98
N GLN A 39 -23.56 -8.29 6.23
CA GLN A 39 -23.84 -9.59 5.63
C GLN A 39 -24.19 -10.65 6.69
N ALA A 40 -23.47 -10.66 7.81
CA ALA A 40 -23.75 -11.55 8.93
C ALA A 40 -25.07 -11.21 9.63
N ALA A 41 -25.37 -9.92 9.83
CA ALA A 41 -26.59 -9.47 10.50
C ALA A 41 -27.86 -9.73 9.68
N THR A 42 -27.79 -9.65 8.34
CA THR A 42 -28.94 -9.85 7.45
C THR A 42 -28.99 -11.25 6.83
N SER A 43 -28.04 -12.13 7.15
CA SER A 43 -27.89 -13.47 6.55
C SER A 43 -27.79 -13.45 5.00
N ILE A 44 -27.28 -12.36 4.41
CA ILE A 44 -27.11 -12.24 2.95
C ILE A 44 -25.70 -12.72 2.60
N GLN A 45 -25.63 -13.82 1.83
CA GLN A 45 -24.36 -14.44 1.38
C GLN A 45 -24.15 -14.29 -0.14
N GLU A 46 -24.49 -13.13 -0.68
CA GLU A 46 -24.24 -12.76 -2.08
C GLU A 46 -22.79 -12.28 -2.24
N GLN A 47 -21.95 -13.07 -2.91
CA GLN A 47 -20.52 -12.75 -3.08
C GLN A 47 -20.30 -11.39 -3.77
N THR A 48 -21.12 -11.05 -4.77
CA THR A 48 -21.05 -9.79 -5.53
C THR A 48 -21.25 -8.55 -4.67
N LEU A 49 -22.12 -8.64 -3.66
CA LEU A 49 -22.48 -7.54 -2.76
C LEU A 49 -21.31 -7.13 -1.86
N SER A 50 -20.40 -8.06 -1.55
CA SER A 50 -19.16 -7.75 -0.83
C SER A 50 -18.05 -7.17 -1.72
N PHE A 51 -18.10 -7.46 -3.02
CA PHE A 51 -16.99 -7.19 -3.94
C PHE A 51 -17.06 -5.77 -4.51
N VAL A 52 -18.22 -5.38 -5.04
CA VAL A 52 -18.38 -4.09 -5.73
C VAL A 52 -18.09 -2.89 -4.82
N PRO A 53 -18.65 -2.81 -3.58
CA PRO A 53 -18.37 -1.67 -2.71
C PRO A 53 -16.89 -1.59 -2.30
N LYS A 54 -16.21 -2.73 -2.07
CA LYS A 54 -14.77 -2.76 -1.79
C LYS A 54 -13.94 -2.21 -2.95
N LEU A 55 -14.29 -2.58 -4.18
CA LEU A 55 -13.62 -2.04 -5.38
C LEU A 55 -13.76 -0.52 -5.47
N ILE A 56 -14.94 0.02 -5.19
CA ILE A 56 -15.17 1.46 -5.18
C ILE A 56 -14.29 2.13 -4.12
N VAL A 57 -14.20 1.57 -2.92
CA VAL A 57 -13.35 2.10 -1.84
C VAL A 57 -11.88 2.11 -2.24
N VAL A 58 -11.38 1.02 -2.85
CA VAL A 58 -9.99 0.95 -3.35
C VAL A 58 -9.77 1.96 -4.47
N ALA A 59 -10.69 2.08 -5.43
CA ALA A 59 -10.58 3.02 -6.54
C ALA A 59 -10.54 4.48 -6.04
N VAL A 60 -11.43 4.84 -5.11
CA VAL A 60 -11.44 6.17 -4.48
C VAL A 60 -10.15 6.43 -3.71
N SER A 61 -9.66 5.43 -2.97
CA SER A 61 -8.38 5.54 -2.25
C SER A 61 -7.22 5.80 -3.21
N LEU A 62 -7.19 5.11 -4.36
CA LEU A 62 -6.17 5.35 -5.40
C LEU A 62 -6.28 6.74 -6.02
N VAL A 63 -7.48 7.25 -6.27
CA VAL A 63 -7.67 8.61 -6.82
C VAL A 63 -7.18 9.68 -5.83
N ILE A 64 -7.46 9.51 -4.54
CA ILE A 64 -7.10 10.48 -3.50
C ILE A 64 -5.61 10.39 -3.15
N PHE A 65 -5.09 9.17 -2.97
CA PHE A 65 -3.74 8.93 -2.43
C PHE A 65 -2.71 8.53 -3.50
N GLY A 66 -3.11 8.34 -4.76
CA GLY A 66 -2.22 7.89 -5.83
C GLY A 66 -1.01 8.79 -6.03
N GLY A 67 -1.19 10.11 -5.96
CA GLY A 67 -0.08 11.07 -6.04
C GLY A 67 0.93 10.91 -4.90
N MET A 68 0.46 10.69 -3.67
CA MET A 68 1.32 10.44 -2.51
C MET A 68 2.10 9.14 -2.67
N ILE A 69 1.44 8.07 -3.12
CA ILE A 69 2.08 6.76 -3.34
C ILE A 69 3.18 6.86 -4.41
N LEU A 70 2.88 7.53 -5.52
CA LEU A 70 3.85 7.76 -6.58
C LEU A 70 5.02 8.62 -6.11
N GLY A 71 4.77 9.64 -5.27
CA GLY A 71 5.83 10.44 -4.65
C GLY A 71 6.77 9.58 -3.79
N LEU A 72 6.21 8.81 -2.85
CA LEU A 72 6.99 7.94 -1.96
C LEU A 72 7.88 6.95 -2.74
N ILE A 73 7.31 6.30 -3.75
CA ILE A 73 8.04 5.32 -4.57
C ILE A 73 9.05 6.03 -5.49
N GLY A 74 8.69 7.17 -6.07
CA GLY A 74 9.55 7.96 -6.95
C GLY A 74 10.77 8.52 -6.22
N ASP A 75 10.57 9.07 -5.02
CA ASP A 75 11.63 9.61 -4.17
C ASP A 75 12.59 8.48 -3.74
N PHE A 76 12.05 7.34 -3.32
CA PHE A 76 12.86 6.16 -2.99
C PHE A 76 13.70 5.71 -4.19
N THR A 77 13.06 5.61 -5.35
CA THR A 77 13.72 5.17 -6.58
C THR A 77 14.88 6.09 -6.91
N THR A 78 14.65 7.40 -6.88
CA THR A 78 15.69 8.42 -7.14
C THR A 78 16.84 8.31 -6.14
N SER A 79 16.53 8.19 -4.84
CA SER A 79 17.52 7.98 -3.76
C SER A 79 18.38 6.74 -4.00
N ILE A 80 17.81 5.63 -4.51
CA ILE A 80 18.59 4.44 -4.87
C ILE A 80 19.52 4.71 -6.05
N PHE A 81 19.03 5.37 -7.11
CA PHE A 81 19.85 5.70 -8.28
C PHE A 81 21.03 6.62 -7.91
N GLU A 82 20.83 7.58 -7.03
CA GLU A 82 21.88 8.48 -6.53
C GLU A 82 22.97 7.75 -5.74
N ARG A 83 22.65 6.63 -5.09
CA ARG A 83 23.60 5.81 -4.32
C ARG A 83 24.40 4.86 -5.20
N ILE A 84 23.98 4.56 -6.43
CA ILE A 84 24.67 3.61 -7.34
C ILE A 84 26.16 3.92 -7.54
N PRO A 85 26.57 5.18 -7.82
CA PRO A 85 27.99 5.52 -8.01
C PRO A 85 28.87 5.20 -6.80
N ASP A 86 28.31 5.27 -5.59
CA ASP A 86 29.01 4.95 -4.34
C ASP A 86 29.15 3.44 -4.11
N LEU A 87 28.39 2.61 -4.84
CA LEU A 87 28.52 1.14 -4.80
C LEU A 87 29.69 0.63 -5.65
N VAL A 88 30.13 1.41 -6.62
CA VAL A 88 31.14 1.02 -7.63
C VAL A 88 32.57 1.40 -7.18
N LYS A 89 32.70 2.26 -6.17
CA LYS A 89 33.97 2.63 -5.54
C LYS A 89 34.32 1.70 -4.39
#